data_AF-A0A6B0HF90-F1
#
_entry.id   AF-A0A6B0HF90-F1
#
_cell.length_a   1.000
_cell.length_b   1.000
_cell.length_c   1.000
_cell.angle_alpha   90.00
_cell.angle_beta   90.00
_cell.angle_gamma   90.00
#
_symmetry.space_group_name_H-M   'P 1'
#
loop_
_entity.id
_entity.type
_entity.pdbx_description
1 polymer ?
#
loop_
_entity_poly.entity_id
_entity_poly.type
_entity_poly.pdbx_seq_one_letter_code
_entity_poly.pdbx_strand_id
1 'polypeptide(L)' 'GIDLIFIPSGSPHLNPIEQVWDYLKWTMAPIVIENEDEFKNLVQETFEKITQRISFAKKWCEKFLDFQKLS' A
#
# COMPACT_ATOMS: atom_id res chain seq x y z
N GLY A 1 -4.39 -9.65 21.59
CA GLY A 1 -5.56 -9.69 20.68
C GLY A 1 -5.20 -8.98 19.39
N ILE A 2 -6.11 -8.95 18.42
CA ILE A 2 -5.99 -8.07 17.25
C ILE A 2 -6.89 -6.87 17.51
N ASP A 3 -6.34 -5.67 17.44
CA ASP A 3 -7.11 -4.43 17.54
C ASP A 3 -7.45 -3.94 16.13
N LEU A 4 -8.74 -3.81 15.84
CA LEU A 4 -9.23 -3.33 14.56
C LEU A 4 -9.33 -1.80 14.58
N ILE A 5 -8.81 -1.16 13.53
CA ILE A 5 -8.92 0.29 13.34
C ILE A 5 -10.12 0.57 12.43
N PHE A 6 -10.99 1.49 12.84
CA PHE A 6 -12.13 1.92 12.03
C PHE A 6 -11.67 2.80 10.87
N ILE A 7 -12.11 2.47 9.66
CA ILE A 7 -11.98 3.29 8.45
C ILE A 7 -13.39 3.66 7.96
N PRO A 8 -13.73 4.95 7.82
CA PRO A 8 -15.01 5.37 7.27
C PRO A 8 -15.28 4.79 5.88
N SER A 9 -16.55 4.43 5.62
CA SER A 9 -16.97 3.97 4.30
C SER A 9 -16.67 5.03 3.23
N GLY A 10 -16.28 4.59 2.03
CA GLY A 10 -15.92 5.48 0.93
C GLY A 10 -14.62 6.27 1.12
N SER A 11 -13.79 5.91 2.11
CA SER A 11 -12.52 6.61 2.41
C SER A 11 -11.27 5.76 2.14
N PRO A 12 -11.02 5.33 0.88
CA PRO A 12 -9.85 4.52 0.55
C PRO A 12 -8.54 5.24 0.86
N HIS A 13 -8.50 6.58 0.74
CA HIS A 13 -7.35 7.41 1.08
C HIS A 13 -6.84 7.28 2.53
N LEU A 14 -7.66 6.71 3.43
CA LEU A 14 -7.27 6.41 4.81
C LEU A 14 -6.69 5.01 4.96
N ASN A 15 -6.85 4.10 4.00
CA ASN A 15 -6.28 2.76 4.07
C ASN A 15 -4.80 2.78 3.61
N PRO A 16 -3.84 2.39 4.46
CA PRO A 16 -2.41 2.44 4.12
C PRO A 16 -2.04 1.63 2.86
N ILE A 17 -2.82 0.61 2.51
CA ILE A 17 -2.55 -0.24 1.35
C ILE A 17 -2.71 0.51 0.02
N GLU A 18 -3.52 1.57 -0.05
CA GLU A 18 -3.72 2.32 -1.30
C GLU A 18 -2.43 2.97 -1.79
N GLN A 19 -1.58 3.47 -0.88
CA GLN A 19 -0.28 4.03 -1.24
C GLN A 19 0.67 2.97 -1.81
N VAL A 20 0.57 1.73 -1.32
CA VAL A 20 1.33 0.60 -1.86
C VAL A 20 0.85 0.28 -3.27
N TRP A 21 -0.47 0.25 -3.50
CA TRP A 21 -1.05 0.03 -4.82
C TRP A 21 -0.67 1.11 -5.83
N ASP A 22 -0.69 2.38 -5.45
CA ASP A 22 -0.31 3.48 -6.32
C ASP A 22 1.15 3.38 -6.75
N TYR A 23 2.05 3.08 -5.81
CA TYR A 23 3.47 2.92 -6.12
C TYR A 23 3.74 1.65 -6.96
N LEU A 24 3.03 0.56 -6.68
CA LEU A 24 3.11 -0.69 -7.44
C LEU A 24 2.71 -0.47 -8.91
N LYS A 25 1.51 0.10 -9.14
CA LYS A 25 1.02 0.42 -10.49
C LYS A 25 1.98 1.33 -11.24
N TRP A 26 2.48 2.38 -10.59
CA TRP A 26 3.42 3.31 -11.20
C TRP A 26 4.74 2.63 -11.60
N THR A 27 5.27 1.77 -10.72
CA THR A 27 6.51 1.04 -10.97
C THR A 27 6.38 0.03 -12.11
N MET A 28 5.22 -0.62 -12.22
CA MET A 28 4.95 -1.64 -13.23
C MET A 28 4.49 -1.07 -14.58
N ALA A 29 3.94 0.15 -14.62
CA ALA A 29 3.38 0.77 -15.82
C ALA A 29 4.28 0.76 -17.07
N PRO A 30 5.61 0.96 -17.00
CA PRO A 30 6.46 0.93 -18.19
C PRO A 30 6.86 -0.49 -18.65
N ILE A 31 6.50 -1.54 -17.90
CA ILE A 31 6.95 -2.91 -18.16
C ILE A 31 5.91 -3.60 -19.05
N VAL A 32 6.36 -4.08 -20.20
CA VAL A 32 5.55 -4.91 -21.10
C VAL A 32 5.72 -6.37 -20.69
N ILE A 33 4.62 -7.10 -20.65
CA ILE A 33 4.54 -8.51 -20.26
C ILE A 33 3.79 -9.30 -21.32
N GLU A 34 4.12 -10.57 -21.47
CA GLU A 34 3.60 -11.43 -22.53
C GLU A 34 2.41 -12.29 -22.07
N ASN A 35 2.34 -12.61 -20.78
CA ASN A 35 1.31 -13.50 -20.23
C ASN A 35 0.98 -13.23 -18.75
N GLU A 36 -0.05 -13.92 -18.26
CA GLU A 36 -0.57 -13.77 -16.89
C GLU A 36 0.42 -14.20 -15.81
N ASP A 37 1.22 -15.26 -16.05
CA ASP A 37 2.18 -15.75 -15.07
C ASP A 37 3.32 -14.75 -14.87
N GLU A 38 3.78 -14.12 -15.96
CA GLU A 38 4.75 -13.03 -15.89
C GLU A 38 4.18 -11.82 -15.13
N PHE A 39 2.92 -11.46 -15.37
CA PHE A 39 2.25 -10.40 -14.60
C PHE A 39 2.24 -10.70 -13.10
N LYS A 40 1.83 -11.92 -12.73
CA LYS A 40 1.74 -12.34 -11.32
C LYS A 40 3.10 -12.30 -10.64
N ASN A 41 4.14 -12.79 -11.32
CA ASN A 41 5.51 -12.74 -10.81
C ASN A 41 5.99 -11.28 -10.65
N LEU A 42 5.72 -10.41 -11.62
CA LEU A 42 6.06 -8.99 -11.55
C LEU A 42 5.35 -8.29 -10.37
N VAL A 43 4.06 -8.55 -10.17
CA VAL A 43 3.28 -8.03 -9.02
C VAL A 43 3.93 -8.47 -7.72
N GLN A 44 4.20 -9.77 -7.57
CA GLN A 44 4.74 -10.33 -6.33
C GLN A 44 6.11 -9.73 -6.00
N GLU A 45 7.05 -9.78 -6.93
CA GLU A 45 8.41 -9.27 -6.70
C GLU A 45 8.41 -7.77 -6.40
N THR A 46 7.62 -7.00 -7.14
CA THR A 46 7.57 -5.55 -6.95
C THR A 46 6.92 -5.22 -5.62
N PHE A 47 5.85 -5.92 -5.23
CA PHE A 47 5.21 -5.76 -3.93
C PHE A 47 6.18 -6.07 -2.79
N GLU A 48 6.93 -7.18 -2.86
CA GLU A 48 7.93 -7.54 -1.84
C GLU A 48 9.02 -6.45 -1.73
N LYS A 49 9.55 -5.96 -2.85
CA LYS A 49 10.55 -4.88 -2.88
C LYS A 49 10.03 -3.57 -2.27
N ILE A 50 8.76 -3.25 -2.49
CA ILE A 50 8.11 -2.03 -1.95
C ILE A 50 7.88 -2.17 -0.44
N THR A 51 7.31 -3.30 -0.01
CA THR A 51 6.84 -3.50 1.37
C THR A 51 7.96 -3.84 2.36
N GLN A 52 9.11 -4.34 1.89
CA GLN A 52 10.32 -4.42 2.70
C GLN A 52 10.75 -3.05 3.26
N ARG A 53 10.30 -1.95 2.67
CA ARG A 53 10.53 -0.60 3.19
C ARG A 53 9.44 -0.27 4.22
N ILE A 54 9.80 -0.34 5.51
CA ILE A 54 8.94 0.06 6.66
C ILE A 54 8.45 1.52 6.55
N SER A 55 9.07 2.33 5.68
CA SER A 55 8.75 3.74 5.51
C SER A 55 7.31 4.04 5.09
N PHE A 56 6.62 3.14 4.38
CA PHE A 56 5.20 3.33 4.02
C PHE A 56 4.30 3.30 5.25
N ALA A 57 4.38 2.23 6.04
CA ALA A 57 3.62 2.09 7.28
C ALA A 57 3.96 3.21 8.26
N LYS A 58 5.26 3.54 8.41
CA LYS A 58 5.71 4.62 9.28
C LYS A 58 5.12 5.98 8.89
N LYS A 59 5.23 6.37 7.62
CA LYS A 59 4.67 7.64 7.11
C LYS A 59 3.15 7.70 7.26
N TRP A 60 2.46 6.59 7.03
CA TRP A 60 1.02 6.53 7.24
C TRP A 60 0.65 6.73 8.71
N CYS A 61 1.34 6.04 9.62
CA CYS A 61 1.13 6.20 11.06
C CYS A 61 1.36 7.65 11.51
N GLU A 62 2.48 8.27 11.09
CA GLU A 62 2.79 9.68 11.36
C GLU A 62 1.69 10.63 10.84
N LYS A 63 1.13 10.34 9.66
CA LYS A 63 0.12 11.18 9.03
C LYS A 63 -1.28 11.02 9.63
N PHE A 64 -1.65 9.83 10.08
CA PHE A 64 -3.06 9.53 10.41
C PHE A 64 -3.29 9.11 11.87
N LEU A 65 -2.33 8.46 12.53
CA LEU A 65 -2.50 8.07 13.94
C LEU A 65 -2.26 9.23 14.91
N ASP A 66 -1.46 10.24 14.52
CA ASP A 66 -1.30 11.45 15.34
C ASP A 66 -2.58 12.32 15.33
N PHE A 67 -3.35 12.28 14.22
CA PHE A 67 -4.66 12.94 14.13
C PHE A 67 -5.72 12.29 15.03
N GLN A 68 -5.68 10.97 15.24
CA GLN A 68 -6.64 10.28 16.11
C GLN A 68 -6.48 10.63 17.60
N LYS A 69 -5.35 11.20 18.01
CA LYS A 69 -5.16 11.67 19.40
C LYS A 69 -5.74 13.07 19.67
N LEU A 70 -6.24 13.76 18.64
CA LEU A 70 -6.81 15.11 18.73
C LEU A 70 -8.33 15.16 18.57
N SER A 71 -8.98 14.00 18.50
CA SER A 71 -10.45 13.83 18.44
C SER A 71 -10.97 13.14 19.68
#